data_AF-A0A349NHZ0-F1
#
_entry.id   AF-A0A349NHZ0-F1
#
_cell.length_a   1.000
_cell.length_b   1.000
_cell.length_c   1.000
_cell.angle_alpha   90.00
_cell.angle_beta   90.00
_cell.angle_gamma   90.00
#
_symmetry.space_group_name_H-M   'P 1'
#
loop_
_entity.id
_entity.type
_entity.pdbx_description
1 polymer ?
#
loop_
_entity_poly.entity_id
_entity_poly.type
_entity_poly.pdbx_seq_one_letter_code
_entity_poly.pdbx_strand_id
1 'polypeptide(L)'
;MRKPKLLSAFLFAALTVMPVHAQNHQFIVQAGKLGAPVQPTMYGIFFEDINFGADGGLYAEMVENRSFEFPDRLMGWNTFGNVSVNDLKPAFDRNPHYVTLLDAGHNQKYTGLENHGFFG
;
A
#
# COMPACT_ATOMS: atom_id res chain seq x y z
N MET A 1 -55.54 43.24 5.13
CA MET A 1 -54.52 42.24 4.71
C MET A 1 -53.12 42.78 5.05
N ARG A 2 -52.17 41.88 5.40
CA ARG A 2 -50.73 42.13 5.68
C ARG A 2 -50.33 42.56 7.12
N LYS A 3 -50.43 41.64 8.09
CA LYS A 3 -49.67 41.70 9.37
C LYS A 3 -48.90 40.42 9.80
N PRO A 4 -49.05 39.21 9.22
CA PRO A 4 -48.33 38.03 9.73
C PRO A 4 -46.86 37.96 9.28
N LYS A 5 -46.48 38.61 8.18
CA LYS A 5 -45.09 38.56 7.66
C LYS A 5 -44.06 39.29 8.54
N LEU A 6 -44.48 40.36 9.23
CA LEU A 6 -43.62 41.11 10.14
C LEU A 6 -43.34 40.34 11.43
N LEU A 7 -44.34 39.64 11.98
CA LEU A 7 -44.17 38.84 13.20
C LEU A 7 -43.28 37.61 12.96
N SER A 8 -43.43 36.96 11.80
CA SER A 8 -42.58 35.85 11.39
C SER A 8 -41.13 36.28 11.13
N ALA A 9 -40.90 37.48 10.58
CA ALA A 9 -39.55 38.02 10.39
C ALA A 9 -38.86 38.34 11.72
N PHE A 10 -39.59 38.88 12.70
CA PHE A 10 -39.06 39.11 14.05
C PHE A 10 -38.71 37.81 14.78
N LEU A 11 -39.52 36.76 14.63
CA LEU A 11 -39.24 35.46 15.25
C LEU A 11 -38.01 34.79 14.61
N PHE A 12 -37.83 34.92 13.30
CA PHE A 12 -36.64 34.39 12.59
C PHE A 12 -35.35 35.12 12.99
N ALA A 13 -35.42 36.45 13.18
CA ALA A 13 -34.28 37.25 13.65
C ALA A 13 -33.88 36.94 15.10
N ALA A 14 -34.81 36.54 15.97
CA ALA A 14 -34.52 36.17 17.35
C ALA A 14 -33.83 34.80 17.48
N LEU A 15 -34.06 33.88 16.54
CA LEU A 15 -33.44 32.54 16.53
C LEU A 15 -31.99 32.53 16.00
N THR A 16 -31.56 33.58 15.31
CA THR A 16 -30.20 33.69 14.74
C THR A 16 -29.16 34.29 15.68
N VAL A 17 -29.55 34.73 16.89
CA VAL A 17 -28.64 35.41 17.85
C VAL A 17 -28.28 34.48 19.03
N MET A 18 -27.97 33.22 18.73
CA MET A 18 -27.34 32.32 19.71
C MET A 18 -25.86 32.71 19.83
N PRO A 19 -25.38 33.18 20.99
CA PRO A 19 -23.99 33.54 21.16
C PRO A 19 -23.15 32.25 21.17
N VAL A 20 -22.36 32.03 20.10
CA VAL A 20 -21.34 30.97 20.09
C VAL A 20 -20.30 31.35 21.14
N HIS A 21 -20.33 30.67 22.29
CA HIS A 21 -19.32 30.86 23.32
C HIS A 21 -18.05 30.15 22.87
N ALA A 22 -17.01 30.93 22.57
CA ALA A 22 -15.68 30.38 22.39
C ALA A 22 -15.23 29.77 23.72
N GLN A 23 -14.92 28.46 23.73
CA GLN A 23 -14.31 27.85 24.90
C GLN A 23 -12.92 28.45 25.11
N ASN A 24 -12.75 29.20 26.18
CA ASN A 24 -11.42 29.65 26.62
C ASN A 24 -10.65 28.45 27.18
N HIS A 25 -9.70 27.94 26.41
CA HIS A 25 -8.71 26.97 26.87
C HIS A 25 -7.39 27.68 27.15
N GLN A 26 -6.99 27.72 28.42
CA GLN A 26 -5.71 28.27 28.83
C GLN A 26 -4.72 27.12 29.07
N PHE A 27 -3.61 27.10 28.33
CA PHE A 27 -2.46 26.22 28.59
C PHE A 27 -1.35 27.03 29.26
N ILE A 28 -0.91 26.61 30.44
CA ILE A 28 0.22 27.23 31.16
C ILE A 28 1.45 26.34 30.97
N VAL A 29 2.48 26.84 30.27
CA VAL A 29 3.74 26.13 30.03
C VAL A 29 4.80 26.60 31.03
N GLN A 30 5.33 25.67 31.84
CA GLN A 30 6.38 25.96 32.82
C GLN A 30 7.77 25.65 32.25
N ALA A 31 8.30 26.52 31.39
CA ALA A 31 9.58 26.30 30.72
C ALA A 31 10.79 26.18 31.67
N GLY A 32 10.70 26.74 32.89
CA GLY A 32 11.75 26.64 33.92
C GLY A 32 11.73 25.36 34.75
N LYS A 33 10.70 24.51 34.60
CA LYS A 33 10.57 23.24 35.32
C LYS A 33 10.88 22.09 34.37
N LEU A 34 12.17 21.76 34.25
CA LEU A 34 12.63 20.67 33.40
C LEU A 34 12.04 19.32 33.85
N GLY A 35 11.53 18.55 32.90
CA GLY A 35 11.05 17.18 33.09
C GLY A 35 12.11 16.13 32.72
N ALA A 36 11.66 14.89 32.52
CA ALA A 36 12.52 13.84 31.98
C ALA A 36 12.96 14.17 30.53
N PRO A 37 14.17 13.78 30.12
CA PRO A 37 14.61 13.95 28.74
C PRO A 37 13.73 13.11 27.79
N VAL A 38 13.28 13.74 26.72
CA VAL A 38 12.61 13.10 25.58
C VAL A 38 13.68 12.30 24.83
N GLN A 39 13.60 10.97 24.88
CA GLN A 39 14.58 10.12 24.20
C GLN A 39 14.43 10.24 22.67
N PRO A 40 15.53 10.33 21.89
CA PRO A 40 15.47 10.38 20.44
C PRO A 40 14.80 9.14 19.82
N THR A 41 14.84 8.01 20.53
CA THR A 41 14.24 6.74 20.12
C THR A 41 12.74 6.63 20.36
N MET A 42 12.08 7.68 20.89
CA MET A 42 10.62 7.67 21.05
C MET A 42 9.88 7.74 19.71
N TYR A 43 10.57 8.09 18.62
CA TYR A 43 10.03 8.05 17.27
C TYR A 43 10.91 7.14 16.41
N GLY A 44 10.28 6.22 15.69
CA GLY A 44 10.95 5.25 14.83
C GLY A 44 9.97 4.63 13.83
N ILE A 45 10.49 3.73 13.01
CA ILE A 45 9.72 2.99 12.01
C ILE A 45 9.75 1.51 12.41
N PHE A 46 8.57 0.91 12.48
CA PHE A 46 8.43 -0.54 12.50
C PHE A 46 8.29 -1.03 11.06
N PHE A 47 8.99 -2.12 10.72
CA PHE A 47 8.97 -2.70 9.38
C PHE A 47 8.72 -4.19 9.47
N GLU A 48 7.68 -4.64 8.76
CA GLU A 48 7.41 -6.03 8.46
C GLU A 48 7.06 -6.14 6.98
N ASP A 49 7.28 -7.31 6.39
CA ASP A 49 6.81 -7.56 5.03
C ASP A 49 5.32 -7.93 5.05
N ILE A 50 4.48 -6.90 4.97
CA ILE A 50 3.03 -7.02 4.87
C ILE A 50 2.53 -6.07 3.79
N ASN A 51 1.52 -6.49 3.04
CA ASN A 51 0.89 -5.68 2.00
C ASN A 51 1.90 -5.09 0.99
N PHE A 52 2.87 -5.89 0.53
CA PHE A 52 3.94 -5.45 -0.39
C PHE A 52 4.85 -4.37 0.22
N GLY A 53 5.06 -4.42 1.54
CA GLY A 53 5.93 -3.50 2.27
C GLY A 53 7.41 -3.71 1.96
N ALA A 54 7.85 -4.96 1.76
CA ALA A 54 9.20 -5.29 1.29
C ALA A 54 9.19 -5.61 -0.21
N ASP A 55 8.77 -6.81 -0.58
CA ASP A 55 8.71 -7.25 -1.98
C ASP A 55 7.56 -6.52 -2.70
N GLY A 56 7.88 -5.83 -3.79
CA GLY A 56 6.94 -4.91 -4.46
C GLY A 56 6.80 -3.53 -3.81
N GLY A 57 7.58 -3.27 -2.75
CA GLY A 57 7.60 -1.98 -2.04
C GLY A 57 9.02 -1.46 -1.86
N LEU A 58 9.58 -1.62 -0.65
CA LEU A 58 10.90 -1.08 -0.33
C LEU A 58 12.05 -1.78 -1.07
N TYR A 59 11.91 -3.09 -1.34
CA TYR A 59 12.89 -3.83 -2.13
C TYR A 59 12.66 -3.56 -3.62
N ALA A 60 13.68 -3.04 -4.30
CA ALA A 60 13.59 -2.53 -5.67
C ALA A 60 13.52 -3.62 -6.77
N GLU A 61 13.22 -4.87 -6.42
CA GLU A 61 12.97 -5.91 -7.42
C GLU A 61 11.63 -5.66 -8.11
N MET A 62 11.63 -5.75 -9.43
CA MET A 62 10.43 -5.54 -10.25
C MET A 62 9.82 -6.86 -10.72
N VAL A 63 10.57 -7.96 -10.70
CA VAL A 63 10.12 -9.28 -11.12
C VAL A 63 9.47 -10.00 -9.93
N GLU A 64 8.15 -10.16 -9.97
CA GLU A 64 7.43 -10.97 -8.99
C GLU A 64 7.79 -12.45 -9.16
N ASN A 65 7.99 -13.18 -8.05
CA ASN A 65 8.25 -14.61 -8.07
C ASN A 65 9.40 -15.00 -9.03
N ARG A 66 10.50 -14.22 -9.00
CA ARG A 66 11.65 -14.39 -9.90
C ARG A 66 12.38 -15.74 -9.79
N SER A 67 12.15 -16.48 -8.71
CA SER A 67 12.75 -17.77 -8.44
C SER A 67 11.81 -18.95 -8.68
N PHE A 68 10.56 -18.70 -9.07
CA PHE A 68 9.53 -19.74 -9.20
C PHE A 68 9.32 -20.52 -7.90
N GLU A 69 9.53 -19.89 -6.74
CA GLU A 69 9.45 -20.55 -5.43
C GLU A 69 8.09 -20.42 -4.73
N PHE A 70 7.15 -19.69 -5.33
CA PHE A 70 5.82 -19.55 -4.77
C PHE A 70 5.03 -20.89 -4.86
N PRO A 71 4.00 -21.09 -4.01
CA PRO A 71 3.15 -22.27 -4.09
C PRO A 71 2.54 -22.48 -5.48
N ASP A 72 2.12 -21.39 -6.11
CA ASP A 72 1.91 -21.34 -7.56
C ASP A 72 3.20 -20.86 -8.23
N ARG A 73 3.91 -21.79 -8.86
CA ARG A 73 5.25 -21.59 -9.42
C ARG A 73 5.28 -20.54 -10.52
N LEU A 74 4.16 -20.29 -11.21
CA LEU A 74 4.06 -19.32 -12.29
C LEU A 74 3.23 -18.09 -11.91
N MET A 75 2.90 -17.90 -10.62
CA MET A 75 2.35 -16.64 -10.14
C MET A 75 3.27 -15.47 -10.53
N GLY A 76 2.72 -14.34 -10.96
CA GLY A 76 3.50 -13.21 -11.49
C GLY A 76 3.88 -13.35 -12.97
N TRP A 77 3.65 -14.51 -13.61
CA TRP A 77 4.09 -14.78 -14.98
C TRP A 77 2.93 -15.08 -15.94
N ASN A 78 2.92 -14.40 -17.09
CA ASN A 78 2.18 -14.79 -18.28
C ASN A 78 3.05 -15.69 -19.14
N THR A 79 2.53 -16.83 -19.61
CA THR A 79 3.31 -17.80 -20.41
C THR A 79 2.68 -18.01 -21.78
N PHE A 80 3.52 -18.27 -22.78
CA PHE A 80 3.08 -18.58 -24.15
C PHE A 80 4.02 -19.60 -24.80
N GLY A 81 3.46 -20.44 -25.69
CA GLY A 81 4.18 -21.57 -26.27
C GLY A 81 4.41 -22.70 -25.27
N ASN A 82 5.57 -23.36 -25.34
CA ASN A 82 5.88 -24.56 -24.56
C ASN A 82 6.75 -24.25 -23.34
N VAL A 83 6.09 -23.82 -22.26
CA VAL A 83 6.71 -23.48 -20.97
C VAL A 83 6.42 -24.58 -19.94
N SER A 84 7.43 -24.98 -19.16
CA SER A 84 7.26 -25.88 -18.00
C SER A 84 8.18 -25.47 -16.86
N VAL A 85 7.81 -25.81 -15.62
CA VAL A 85 8.67 -25.65 -14.44
C VAL A 85 9.29 -27.02 -14.13
N ASN A 86 10.58 -27.04 -13.82
CA ASN A 86 11.34 -28.25 -13.54
C ASN A 86 12.31 -28.01 -12.38
N ASP A 87 12.77 -29.09 -11.77
CA ASP A 87 13.73 -29.14 -10.66
C ASP A 87 14.84 -30.20 -10.91
N LEU A 88 14.88 -30.80 -12.09
CA LEU A 88 15.84 -31.83 -12.46
C LEU A 88 17.25 -31.22 -12.62
N LYS A 89 18.15 -31.53 -11.68
CA LYS A 89 19.53 -31.00 -11.62
C LYS A 89 19.52 -29.46 -11.58
N PRO A 90 19.05 -28.88 -10.46
CA PRO A 90 18.88 -27.45 -10.35
C PRO A 90 20.22 -26.72 -10.42
N ALA A 91 20.18 -25.45 -10.84
CA ALA A 91 21.37 -24.59 -10.79
C ALA A 91 21.77 -24.24 -9.34
N PHE A 92 20.80 -24.23 -8.42
CA PHE A 92 20.99 -23.85 -7.02
C PHE A 92 20.16 -24.73 -6.08
N ASP A 93 20.76 -25.20 -4.99
CA ASP A 93 20.09 -26.08 -4.02
C ASP A 93 18.97 -25.38 -3.23
N ARG A 94 19.08 -24.06 -3.02
CA ARG A 94 18.11 -23.28 -2.23
C ARG A 94 16.93 -22.73 -3.06
N ASN A 95 17.06 -22.74 -4.38
CA ASN A 95 16.04 -22.31 -5.33
C ASN A 95 16.04 -23.32 -6.48
N PRO A 96 15.53 -24.53 -6.22
CA PRO A 96 15.69 -25.63 -7.17
C PRO A 96 14.81 -25.49 -8.42
N HIS A 97 13.76 -24.66 -8.39
CA HIS A 97 12.85 -24.56 -9.52
C HIS A 97 13.39 -23.61 -10.60
N TYR A 98 13.22 -24.01 -11.85
CA TYR A 98 13.54 -23.20 -13.01
C TYR A 98 12.54 -23.46 -14.13
N VAL A 99 12.37 -22.46 -15.01
CA VAL A 99 11.53 -22.59 -16.20
C VAL A 99 12.35 -23.19 -17.34
N THR A 100 11.74 -24.16 -18.04
CA THR A 100 12.22 -24.70 -19.32
C THR A 100 11.34 -24.17 -20.44
N LEU A 101 11.98 -23.61 -21.49
CA LEU A 101 11.33 -23.15 -22.71
C LEU A 101 11.72 -24.08 -23.85
N LEU A 102 10.72 -24.67 -24.53
CA LEU A 102 10.92 -25.53 -25.69
C LEU A 102 10.41 -24.87 -26.97
N ASP A 103 10.81 -25.40 -28.12
CA ASP A 103 10.35 -24.92 -29.43
C ASP A 103 8.82 -24.87 -29.50
N ALA A 104 8.26 -23.82 -30.10
CA ALA A 104 6.82 -23.59 -30.17
C ALA A 104 6.09 -24.54 -31.14
N GLY A 105 6.83 -25.38 -31.88
CA GLY A 105 6.32 -26.31 -32.87
C GLY A 105 5.88 -25.65 -34.19
N HIS A 106 6.28 -24.39 -34.43
CA HIS A 106 5.91 -23.65 -35.63
C HIS A 106 6.88 -22.51 -35.94
N ASN A 107 7.31 -22.38 -37.19
CA ASN A 107 8.34 -21.43 -37.65
C ASN A 107 8.00 -19.93 -37.43
N GLN A 108 6.74 -19.61 -37.15
CA GLN A 108 6.25 -18.24 -36.93
C GLN A 108 5.72 -18.01 -35.51
N LYS A 109 5.91 -18.97 -34.61
CA LYS A 109 5.51 -18.84 -33.19
C LYS A 109 6.74 -18.89 -32.31
N TYR A 110 6.57 -18.38 -31.09
CA TYR A 110 7.63 -18.34 -30.08
C TYR A 110 7.10 -18.92 -28.78
N THR A 111 8.03 -19.40 -27.97
CA THR A 111 7.80 -19.78 -26.58
C THR A 111 8.46 -18.73 -25.70
N GLY A 112 7.79 -18.33 -24.63
CA GLY A 112 8.31 -17.35 -23.70
C GLY A 112 7.41 -17.11 -22.50
N LEU A 113 7.85 -16.19 -21.67
CA LEU A 113 7.15 -15.73 -20.48
C LEU A 113 7.41 -14.24 -20.26
N GLU A 114 6.42 -13.57 -19.68
CA GLU A 114 6.41 -12.16 -19.34
C GLU A 114 6.00 -12.01 -17.88
N ASN A 115 6.78 -11.26 -17.10
CA ASN A 115 6.43 -10.97 -15.71
C ASN A 115 5.62 -9.67 -15.67
N HIS A 116 4.52 -9.65 -14.91
CA HIS A 116 3.70 -8.44 -14.73
C HIS A 116 4.00 -7.69 -13.42
N GLY A 117 5.14 -8.02 -12.81
CA GLY A 117 5.67 -7.38 -11.62
C GLY A 117 4.68 -7.27 -10.47
N PHE A 118 4.92 -6.28 -9.62
CA PHE A 118 4.04 -5.94 -8.51
C PHE A 118 3.11 -4.81 -8.94
N PHE A 119 1.93 -5.18 -9.43
CA PHE A 119 0.90 -4.25 -9.94
C PHE A 119 1.28 -3.46 -11.21
N GLY A 120 2.09 -4.03 -12.12
CA GLY A 120 2.53 -3.35 -13.35
C GLY A 120 2.95 -4.26 -14.49
#